data_AF-A0A4R5LSX9-F1
#
_entry.id   AF-A0A4R5LSX9-F1
#
_cell.length_a   1.000
_cell.length_b   1.000
_cell.length_c   1.000
_cell.angle_alpha   90.00
_cell.angle_beta   90.00
_cell.angle_gamma   90.00
#
_symmetry.space_group_name_H-M   'P 1'
#
loop_
_entity.id
_entity.type
_entity.pdbx_description
1 polymer ?
#
loop_
_entity_poly.entity_id
_entity_poly.type
_entity_poly.pdbx_seq_one_letter_code
_entity_poly.pdbx_strand_id
1 'polypeptide(L)'
;MSDEEFIQGVAYPHPFDDLAVTLARSASRYICILSPRLDRAAFDREELSAALSTLARSSRQTEVRILVADTRGLVGRGHKLLELARRMPSLVQIRCLKEHPDWNDQTIVIRDRDGVLFKPGGSDHDGFYEPQSRASTQQHLELFDQLWRYSVQDPELRSLSV
;
A
#
# COMPACT_ATOMS: atom_id res chain seq x y z
N MET A 1 -23.78 1.20 -10.94
CA MET A 1 -22.42 1.74 -11.01
C MET A 1 -22.33 2.70 -9.85
N SER A 2 -21.69 2.30 -8.75
CA SER A 2 -21.59 3.17 -7.60
C SER A 2 -20.60 4.26 -7.95
N ASP A 3 -21.05 5.51 -7.96
CA ASP A 3 -20.18 6.68 -7.98
C ASP A 3 -19.33 6.60 -6.71
N GLU A 4 -18.09 6.13 -6.83
CA GLU A 4 -17.17 6.20 -5.70
C GLU A 4 -16.80 7.67 -5.53
N GLU A 5 -17.46 8.33 -4.58
CA GLU A 5 -17.34 9.77 -4.38
C GLU A 5 -16.00 10.12 -3.69
N PHE A 6 -15.50 11.32 -3.92
CA PHE A 6 -14.36 11.85 -3.16
C PHE A 6 -14.75 12.02 -1.69
N ILE A 7 -13.94 11.51 -0.77
CA ILE A 7 -14.18 11.59 0.67
C ILE A 7 -13.00 12.31 1.33
N GLN A 8 -13.27 13.40 2.03
CA GLN A 8 -12.35 13.98 3.02
C GLN A 8 -12.75 13.50 4.41
N GLY A 9 -11.87 13.62 5.40
CA GLY A 9 -12.26 13.22 6.75
C GLY A 9 -12.12 11.71 6.99
N VAL A 10 -11.28 11.01 6.21
CA VAL A 10 -11.09 9.56 6.37
C VAL A 10 -10.28 9.26 7.63
N ALA A 11 -10.96 8.83 8.68
CA ALA A 11 -10.35 8.37 9.92
C ALA A 11 -9.52 7.07 9.71
N TYR A 12 -8.54 6.88 10.59
CA TYR A 12 -7.64 5.73 10.60
C TYR A 12 -7.70 4.99 11.94
N PRO A 13 -7.78 3.64 11.96
CA PRO A 13 -7.70 2.74 10.81
C PRO A 13 -9.02 2.54 10.05
N HIS A 14 -10.17 2.89 10.63
CA HIS A 14 -11.48 2.74 9.99
C HIS A 14 -12.13 4.11 9.78
N PRO A 15 -12.69 4.42 8.59
CA PRO A 15 -12.97 3.53 7.45
C PRO A 15 -11.84 3.40 6.41
N PHE A 16 -10.62 3.88 6.71
CA PHE A 16 -9.48 3.76 5.79
C PHE A 16 -9.24 2.34 5.28
N ASP A 17 -9.36 1.35 6.15
CA ASP A 17 -9.15 -0.07 5.84
C ASP A 17 -10.14 -0.62 4.79
N ASP A 18 -11.43 -0.30 4.92
CA ASP A 18 -12.46 -0.68 3.95
C ASP A 18 -12.26 0.03 2.60
N LEU A 19 -11.84 1.29 2.64
CA LEU A 19 -11.52 2.06 1.44
C LEU A 19 -10.28 1.50 0.73
N ALA A 20 -9.26 1.05 1.47
CA ALA A 20 -8.10 0.39 0.89
C ALA A 20 -8.48 -0.92 0.18
N VAL A 21 -9.39 -1.71 0.75
CA VAL A 21 -9.94 -2.92 0.11
C VAL A 21 -10.71 -2.55 -1.16
N THR A 22 -11.55 -1.53 -1.11
CA THR A 22 -12.37 -1.06 -2.24
C THR A 22 -11.46 -0.60 -3.40
N LEU A 23 -10.43 0.18 -3.08
CA LEU A 23 -9.45 0.67 -4.04
C LEU A 23 -8.63 -0.48 -4.66
N ALA A 24 -8.24 -1.48 -3.85
CA ALA A 24 -7.51 -2.65 -4.34
C ALA A 24 -8.36 -3.55 -5.25
N ARG A 25 -9.67 -3.68 -4.99
CA ARG A 25 -10.58 -4.47 -5.82
C ARG A 25 -10.85 -3.86 -7.19
N SER A 26 -10.78 -2.54 -7.31
CA SER A 26 -10.96 -1.84 -8.60
C SER A 26 -9.67 -1.74 -9.42
N ALA A 27 -8.54 -2.24 -8.91
CA ALA A 27 -7.26 -2.19 -9.59
C ALA A 27 -7.19 -3.05 -10.86
N SER A 28 -6.56 -2.51 -11.90
CA SER A 28 -6.39 -3.22 -13.18
C SER A 28 -4.94 -3.55 -13.53
N ARG A 29 -3.97 -2.79 -13.01
CA ARG A 29 -2.54 -2.95 -13.33
C ARG A 29 -1.63 -2.90 -12.10
N TYR A 30 -1.75 -1.87 -11.26
CA TYR A 30 -0.79 -1.65 -10.18
C TYR A 30 -1.49 -1.25 -8.89
N ILE A 31 -0.98 -1.76 -7.78
CA ILE A 31 -1.21 -1.20 -6.45
C ILE A 31 0.13 -0.83 -5.83
N CYS A 32 0.26 0.42 -5.38
CA CYS A 32 1.39 0.87 -4.59
C CYS A 32 0.92 1.22 -3.17
N ILE A 33 1.59 0.71 -2.15
CA ILE A 33 1.31 1.03 -0.75
C ILE A 33 2.57 1.63 -0.14
N LEU A 34 2.48 2.88 0.31
CA LEU A 34 3.48 3.53 1.17
C LEU A 34 2.94 3.50 2.59
N SER A 35 3.63 2.91 3.55
CA SER A 35 3.23 2.98 4.95
C SER A 35 4.43 2.74 5.87
N PRO A 36 4.72 3.60 6.85
CA PRO A 36 5.92 3.45 7.69
C PRO A 36 6.04 2.06 8.35
N ARG A 37 4.92 1.55 8.86
CA ARG A 37 4.86 0.27 9.60
C ARG A 37 3.91 -0.76 9.01
N LEU A 38 3.17 -0.40 7.95
CA LEU A 38 2.11 -1.23 7.37
C LEU A 38 1.19 -1.76 8.48
N ASP A 39 0.51 -0.83 9.18
CA ASP A 39 -0.19 -1.17 10.42
C ASP A 39 -1.24 -2.26 10.20
N ARG A 40 -1.24 -3.26 11.09
CA ARG A 40 -2.13 -4.42 10.95
C ARG A 40 -3.61 -4.05 10.97
N ALA A 41 -3.98 -3.04 11.74
CA ALA A 41 -5.37 -2.61 11.84
C ALA A 41 -5.96 -2.11 10.51
N ALA A 42 -5.11 -1.62 9.59
CA ALA A 42 -5.54 -1.18 8.26
C ALA A 42 -5.22 -2.19 7.14
N PHE A 43 -4.10 -2.91 7.25
CA PHE A 43 -3.55 -3.69 6.13
C PHE A 43 -3.53 -5.21 6.34
N ASP A 44 -3.73 -5.71 7.57
CA ASP A 44 -3.70 -7.15 7.87
C ASP A 44 -5.08 -7.80 7.75
N ARG A 45 -5.77 -7.49 6.65
CA ARG A 45 -7.13 -7.95 6.34
C ARG A 45 -7.12 -9.02 5.26
N GLU A 46 -8.00 -10.01 5.41
CA GLU A 46 -8.14 -11.09 4.42
C GLU A 46 -8.66 -10.55 3.09
N GLU A 47 -9.58 -9.60 3.12
CA GLU A 47 -10.19 -9.00 1.95
C GLU A 47 -9.18 -8.20 1.12
N LEU A 48 -8.25 -7.50 1.79
CA LEU A 48 -7.18 -6.77 1.12
C LEU A 48 -6.18 -7.74 0.50
N SER A 49 -5.73 -8.73 1.28
CA SER A 49 -4.83 -9.78 0.80
C SER A 49 -5.42 -10.50 -0.43
N ALA A 50 -6.69 -10.88 -0.38
CA ALA A 50 -7.40 -11.51 -1.49
C ALA A 50 -7.53 -10.60 -2.73
N ALA A 51 -7.82 -9.31 -2.54
CA ALA A 51 -7.89 -8.33 -3.64
C ALA A 51 -6.54 -8.18 -4.36
N LEU A 52 -5.47 -7.94 -3.59
CA LEU A 52 -4.11 -7.83 -4.14
C LEU A 52 -3.66 -9.13 -4.79
N SER A 53 -4.03 -10.26 -4.20
CA SER A 53 -3.76 -11.57 -4.77
C SER A 53 -4.49 -11.82 -6.09
N THR A 54 -5.70 -11.29 -6.24
CA THR A 54 -6.48 -11.37 -7.48
C THR A 54 -5.84 -10.51 -8.56
N LEU A 55 -5.45 -9.28 -8.24
CA LEU A 55 -4.70 -8.39 -9.14
C LEU A 55 -3.39 -9.03 -9.60
N ALA A 56 -2.59 -9.57 -8.68
CA ALA A 56 -1.31 -10.20 -9.01
C ALA A 56 -1.46 -11.39 -9.98
N ARG A 57 -2.60 -12.11 -9.94
CA ARG A 57 -2.86 -13.25 -10.84
C ARG A 57 -3.56 -12.86 -12.14
N SER A 58 -4.07 -11.63 -12.28
CA SER A 58 -4.86 -11.25 -13.45
C SER A 58 -4.01 -11.10 -14.72
N SER A 59 -2.74 -10.75 -14.58
CA SER A 59 -1.80 -10.62 -15.70
C SER A 59 -0.35 -10.73 -15.21
N ARG A 60 0.58 -11.10 -16.09
CA ARG A 60 2.03 -11.02 -15.80
C ARG A 60 2.56 -9.58 -15.76
N GLN A 61 1.75 -8.62 -16.22
CA GLN A 61 2.11 -7.20 -16.25
C GLN A 61 1.61 -6.44 -15.03
N THR A 62 0.87 -7.09 -14.12
CA THR A 62 0.42 -6.45 -12.89
C THR A 62 1.48 -6.49 -11.81
N GLU A 63 1.48 -5.49 -10.93
CA GLU A 63 2.47 -5.39 -9.86
C GLU A 63 1.85 -4.81 -8.59
N VAL A 64 2.22 -5.38 -7.45
CA VAL A 64 1.93 -4.83 -6.12
C VAL A 64 3.25 -4.44 -5.48
N ARG A 65 3.42 -3.15 -5.19
CA ARG A 65 4.65 -2.59 -4.61
C ARG A 65 4.33 -1.99 -3.25
N ILE A 66 5.00 -2.49 -2.21
CA ILE A 66 4.76 -2.07 -0.82
C ILE A 66 6.06 -1.55 -0.24
N LEU A 67 6.07 -0.29 0.19
CA LEU A 67 7.23 0.38 0.76
C LEU A 67 6.98 0.67 2.25
N VAL A 68 7.89 0.18 3.09
CA VAL A 68 7.86 0.36 4.54
C VAL A 68 9.15 0.98 5.08
N ALA A 69 9.08 1.64 6.24
CA ALA A 69 10.25 2.19 6.92
C ALA A 69 10.84 1.19 7.92
N ASP A 70 9.99 0.32 8.49
CA ASP A 70 10.39 -0.68 9.48
C ASP A 70 9.74 -2.05 9.18
N THR A 71 10.59 -3.06 8.99
CA THR A 71 10.21 -4.45 8.68
C THR A 71 10.12 -5.34 9.92
N ARG A 72 10.64 -4.90 11.08
CA ARG A 72 10.74 -5.72 12.31
C ARG A 72 9.37 -6.21 12.78
N GLY A 73 8.36 -5.34 12.70
CA GLY A 73 6.97 -5.66 13.06
C GLY A 73 6.34 -6.69 12.13
N LEU A 74 6.70 -6.68 10.85
CA LEU A 74 6.18 -7.59 9.83
C LEU A 74 6.75 -9.00 10.00
N VAL A 75 8.07 -9.10 10.22
CA VAL A 75 8.75 -10.40 10.37
C VAL A 75 8.41 -11.04 11.71
N GLY A 76 8.48 -10.28 12.82
CA GLY A 76 8.32 -10.84 14.16
C GLY A 76 6.91 -11.29 14.52
N ARG A 77 5.86 -10.64 13.99
CA ARG A 77 4.46 -10.97 14.28
C ARG A 77 3.72 -11.62 13.11
N GLY A 78 4.36 -11.74 11.95
CA GLY A 78 3.71 -12.06 10.69
C GLY A 78 2.83 -10.92 10.16
N HIS A 79 2.48 -10.98 8.88
CA HIS A 79 1.54 -10.07 8.24
C HIS A 79 1.00 -10.72 6.95
N LYS A 80 -0.31 -10.65 6.69
CA LYS A 80 -0.91 -11.28 5.49
C LYS A 80 -0.27 -10.82 4.18
N LEU A 81 0.04 -9.53 4.07
CA LEU A 81 0.75 -8.99 2.90
C LEU A 81 2.20 -9.47 2.78
N LEU A 82 2.88 -9.77 3.90
CA LEU A 82 4.19 -10.40 3.88
C LEU A 82 4.11 -11.85 3.39
N GLU A 83 3.12 -12.60 3.88
CA GLU A 83 2.85 -13.96 3.39
C GLU A 83 2.53 -13.97 1.89
N LEU A 84 1.76 -12.98 1.43
CA LEU A 84 1.44 -12.80 0.02
C LEU A 84 2.69 -12.52 -0.82
N ALA A 85 3.55 -11.62 -0.36
CA ALA A 85 4.83 -11.30 -0.99
C ALA A 85 5.75 -12.53 -1.08
N ARG A 86 5.80 -13.36 -0.04
CA ARG A 86 6.58 -14.61 -0.04
C ARG A 86 6.04 -15.64 -1.03
N ARG A 87 4.72 -15.71 -1.22
CA ARG A 87 4.08 -16.64 -2.17
C ARG A 87 4.24 -16.22 -3.64
N MET A 88 4.31 -14.91 -3.90
CA MET A 88 4.38 -14.36 -5.27
C MET A 88 5.43 -13.25 -5.39
N PRO A 89 6.72 -13.54 -5.13
CA PRO A 89 7.77 -12.52 -4.97
C PRO A 89 8.08 -11.72 -6.24
N SER A 90 7.70 -12.24 -7.42
CA SER A 90 7.85 -11.52 -8.70
C SER A 90 6.74 -10.49 -8.95
N LEU A 91 5.59 -10.64 -8.29
CA LEU A 91 4.38 -9.83 -8.52
C LEU A 91 4.04 -8.94 -7.32
N VAL A 92 4.44 -9.35 -6.11
CA VAL A 92 4.20 -8.65 -4.86
C VAL A 92 5.54 -8.42 -4.18
N GLN A 93 5.98 -7.17 -4.14
CA GLN A 93 7.27 -6.78 -3.58
C GLN A 93 7.07 -5.93 -2.33
N ILE A 94 7.75 -6.29 -1.25
CA ILE A 94 7.90 -5.43 -0.07
C ILE A 94 9.36 -4.96 -0.03
N ARG A 95 9.56 -3.65 0.08
CA ARG A 95 10.88 -3.03 0.21
C ARG A 95 10.92 -2.13 1.43
N CYS A 96 12.13 -1.90 1.93
CA CYS A 96 12.40 -1.08 3.10
C CYS A 96 13.15 0.20 2.69
N LEU A 97 12.74 1.33 3.25
CA LEU A 97 13.45 2.61 3.19
C LEU A 97 13.32 3.28 4.55
N LYS A 98 14.35 3.16 5.40
CA LYS A 98 14.28 3.58 6.81
C LYS A 98 13.97 5.08 6.98
N GLU A 99 14.59 5.90 6.15
CA GLU A 99 14.46 7.35 6.20
C GLU A 99 14.65 7.94 4.79
N HIS A 100 13.94 9.03 4.51
CA HIS A 100 14.11 9.83 3.30
C HIS A 100 13.54 11.23 3.55
N PRO A 101 14.19 12.32 3.12
CA PRO A 101 13.72 13.69 3.37
C PRO A 101 12.30 13.97 2.85
N ASP A 102 11.91 13.32 1.75
CA ASP A 102 10.58 13.46 1.15
C ASP A 102 9.51 12.53 1.77
N TRP A 103 9.89 11.64 2.69
CA TRP A 103 8.94 10.76 3.38
C TRP A 103 8.63 11.29 4.78
N ASN A 104 7.50 11.99 4.90
CA ASN A 104 6.97 12.58 6.14
C ASN A 104 6.03 11.62 6.89
N ASP A 105 6.35 10.33 6.96
CA ASP A 105 5.55 9.28 7.62
C ASP A 105 4.09 9.12 7.14
N GLN A 106 3.73 9.71 6.01
CA GLN A 106 2.41 9.53 5.42
C GLN A 106 2.19 8.09 4.96
N THR A 107 0.93 7.66 5.02
CA THR A 107 0.46 6.39 4.45
C THR A 107 -0.36 6.67 3.20
N ILE A 108 -0.04 5.99 2.10
CA ILE A 108 -0.67 6.19 0.80
C ILE A 108 -0.97 4.83 0.18
N VAL A 109 -2.19 4.62 -0.31
CA VAL A 109 -2.55 3.52 -1.20
C VAL A 109 -2.88 4.13 -2.56
N ILE A 110 -2.19 3.67 -3.60
CA ILE A 110 -2.34 4.17 -4.96
C ILE A 110 -2.79 3.01 -5.84
N ARG A 111 -3.84 3.24 -6.62
CA ARG A 111 -4.33 2.31 -7.64
C ARG A 111 -4.08 2.89 -9.02
N ASP A 112 -3.40 2.10 -9.83
CA ASP A 112 -3.09 2.40 -11.22
C ASP A 112 -2.45 3.78 -11.37
N ARG A 113 -3.17 4.77 -11.92
CA ARG A 113 -2.71 6.16 -12.07
C ARG A 113 -3.82 7.16 -11.79
N ASP A 114 -4.89 6.73 -11.14
CA ASP A 114 -6.12 7.51 -11.01
C ASP A 114 -6.90 7.22 -9.73
N GLY A 115 -6.35 6.46 -8.79
CA GLY A 115 -6.95 6.27 -7.48
C GLY A 115 -5.94 6.45 -6.37
N VAL A 116 -6.29 7.24 -5.35
CA VAL A 116 -5.45 7.47 -4.19
C VAL A 116 -6.27 7.46 -2.91
N LEU A 117 -5.74 6.81 -1.88
CA LEU A 117 -6.19 6.90 -0.51
C LEU A 117 -4.99 7.35 0.32
N PHE A 118 -5.13 8.47 1.01
CA PHE A 118 -4.02 9.14 1.67
C PHE A 118 -4.34 9.35 3.14
N LYS A 119 -3.34 9.18 3.99
CA LYS A 119 -3.33 9.56 5.39
C LYS A 119 -2.04 10.34 5.69
N PRO A 120 -2.12 11.55 6.26
CA PRO A 120 -0.93 12.29 6.66
C PRO A 120 -0.15 11.58 7.79
N GLY A 121 1.17 11.80 7.81
CA GLY A 121 2.03 11.33 8.90
C GLY A 121 1.91 12.20 10.15
N GLY A 122 2.19 11.63 11.32
CA GLY A 122 2.34 12.37 12.58
C GLY A 122 1.14 13.22 13.04
N SER A 123 -0.08 12.91 12.60
CA SER A 123 -1.19 13.85 12.65
C SER A 123 -2.52 13.21 13.05
N ASP A 124 -3.33 13.98 13.79
CA ASP A 124 -4.78 13.77 14.02
C ASP A 124 -5.64 14.21 12.82
N HIS A 125 -5.02 14.69 11.75
CA HIS A 125 -5.74 15.07 10.54
C HIS A 125 -6.23 13.83 9.82
N ASP A 126 -7.51 13.88 9.50
CA ASP A 126 -8.16 12.85 8.71
C ASP A 126 -7.56 12.77 7.29
N GLY A 127 -7.52 11.55 6.77
CA GLY A 127 -7.11 11.27 5.42
C GLY A 127 -8.14 11.69 4.37
N PHE A 128 -7.84 11.37 3.11
CA PHE A 128 -8.80 11.50 2.02
C PHE A 128 -8.77 10.28 1.11
N TYR A 129 -9.88 10.04 0.44
CA TYR A 129 -10.10 9.00 -0.56
C TYR A 129 -10.54 9.65 -1.86
N GLU A 130 -9.77 9.46 -2.92
CA GLU A 130 -10.03 10.02 -4.24
C GLU A 130 -9.87 8.90 -5.30
N PRO A 131 -10.94 8.15 -5.56
CA PRO A 131 -10.90 6.93 -6.36
C PRO A 131 -10.86 7.13 -7.87
N GLN A 132 -11.16 8.33 -8.40
CA GLN A 132 -11.08 8.63 -9.83
C GLN A 132 -10.45 10.01 -10.11
N SER A 133 -9.21 10.21 -9.69
CA SER A 133 -8.47 11.46 -9.96
C SER A 133 -7.03 11.22 -10.40
N ARG A 134 -6.81 11.40 -11.71
CA ARG A 134 -5.46 11.34 -12.31
C ARG A 134 -4.55 12.45 -11.79
N ALA A 135 -5.09 13.67 -11.67
CA ALA A 135 -4.33 14.83 -11.25
C ALA A 135 -3.81 14.68 -9.82
N SER A 136 -4.69 14.27 -8.89
CA SER A 136 -4.31 14.00 -7.49
C SER A 136 -3.36 12.81 -7.37
N THR A 137 -3.64 11.72 -8.08
CA THR A 137 -2.82 10.49 -8.00
C THR A 137 -1.41 10.69 -8.52
N GLN A 138 -1.20 11.52 -9.54
CA GLN A 138 0.10 11.69 -10.19
C GLN A 138 1.20 12.10 -9.20
N GLN A 139 0.95 13.10 -8.36
CA GLN A 139 1.95 13.59 -7.39
C GLN A 139 2.33 12.51 -6.37
N HIS A 140 1.35 11.74 -5.89
CA HIS A 140 1.56 10.65 -4.95
C HIS A 140 2.32 9.49 -5.56
N LEU A 141 2.04 9.17 -6.84
CA LEU A 141 2.75 8.14 -7.58
C LEU A 141 4.20 8.54 -7.88
N GLU A 142 4.44 9.80 -8.24
CA GLU A 142 5.80 10.34 -8.45
C GLU A 142 6.63 10.24 -7.17
N LEU A 143 6.05 10.64 -6.03
CA LEU A 143 6.68 10.45 -4.72
C LEU A 143 6.97 8.97 -4.45
N PHE A 144 5.98 8.09 -4.63
CA PHE A 144 6.17 6.66 -4.41
C PHE A 144 7.30 6.10 -5.27
N ASP A 145 7.31 6.38 -6.57
CA ASP A 145 8.32 5.90 -7.50
C ASP A 145 9.71 6.44 -7.16
N GLN A 146 9.81 7.68 -6.67
CA GLN A 146 11.07 8.24 -6.18
C GLN A 146 11.58 7.45 -4.96
N LEU A 147 10.76 7.31 -3.91
CA LEU A 147 11.13 6.57 -2.69
C LEU A 147 11.46 5.11 -3.02
N TRP A 148 10.71 4.49 -3.93
CA TRP A 148 10.93 3.11 -4.37
C TRP A 148 12.31 2.89 -4.97
N ARG A 149 12.87 3.86 -5.70
CA ARG A 149 14.22 3.78 -6.29
C ARG A 149 15.32 3.75 -5.22
N TYR A 150 15.11 4.40 -4.08
CA TYR A 150 16.06 4.42 -2.95
C TYR A 150 15.85 3.24 -1.98
N SER A 151 14.71 2.55 -2.08
CA SER A 151 14.39 1.42 -1.22
C SER A 151 15.19 0.16 -1.56
N VAL A 152 15.43 -0.66 -0.53
CA VAL A 152 16.13 -1.95 -0.66
C VAL A 152 15.20 -3.12 -0.35
N GLN A 153 15.45 -4.27 -0.96
CA GLN A 153 14.82 -5.51 -0.50
C GLN A 153 15.50 -5.94 0.79
N ASP A 154 14.76 -5.92 1.89
CA ASP A 154 15.26 -6.41 3.17
C ASP A 154 15.39 -7.95 3.13
N PRO A 155 16.59 -8.51 3.37
CA PRO A 155 16.80 -9.96 3.42
C PRO A 155 15.89 -10.68 4.44
N GLU A 156 15.55 -10.03 5.56
CA GLU A 156 14.71 -10.63 6.61
C GLU A 156 13.30 -10.95 6.09
N LEU A 157 12.79 -10.16 5.14
CA LEU A 157 11.48 -10.39 4.50
C LEU A 157 11.44 -11.69 3.70
N ARG A 158 12.59 -12.14 3.17
CA ARG A 158 12.73 -13.39 2.42
C ARG A 158 12.99 -14.61 3.29
N SER A 159 13.38 -14.42 4.55
CA SER A 159 13.61 -15.56 5.44
C SER A 159 12.30 -16.29 5.70
N LEU A 160 12.23 -17.57 5.33
CA LEU A 160 11.21 -18.47 5.87
C LEU A 160 11.66 -18.74 7.30
N SER A 161 11.07 -18.05 8.28
CA SER A 161 11.22 -18.46 9.67
C SER A 161 10.68 -19.90 9.75
N VAL A 162 11.60 -20.84 9.95
CA VAL A 162 11.36 -22.28 10.13
C VAL A 162 10.57 -22.52 11.40
#